data_AF-A0A1G7P455-F1
#
_entry.id   AF-A0A1G7P455-F1
#
_cell.length_a   1.000
_cell.length_b   1.000
_cell.length_c   1.000
_cell.angle_alpha   90.00
_cell.angle_beta   90.00
_cell.angle_gamma   90.00
#
_symmetry.space_group_name_H-M   'P 1'
#
loop_
_entity.id
_entity.type
_entity.pdbx_description
1 polymer ?
#
loop_
_entity_poly.entity_id
_entity_poly.type
_entity_poly.pdbx_seq_one_letter_code
_entity_poly.pdbx_strand_id
1 'polypeptide(L)'
;MKIENNVQTFFDPYAASSATDKATQARAADAAAPQTEGGDTVSVSQDALLLTEARRTAQNTPDVRADKVATLRQEVADGTYAVDSRRIAQSLIREEPGLFQL
;
A
#
# COMPACT_ATOMS: atom_id res chain seq x y z
N MET A 1 -3.40 -30.52 -19.29
CA MET A 1 -2.87 -29.27 -18.72
C MET A 1 -4.00 -28.58 -17.97
N LYS A 2 -3.85 -28.36 -16.66
CA LYS A 2 -4.81 -27.62 -15.83
C LYS A 2 -4.14 -26.31 -15.42
N ILE A 3 -4.75 -25.19 -15.76
CA ILE A 3 -4.37 -23.88 -15.21
C ILE A 3 -5.52 -23.51 -14.27
N GLU A 4 -5.27 -23.63 -12.97
CA GLU A 4 -6.19 -23.12 -11.96
C GLU A 4 -5.91 -21.63 -11.81
N ASN A 5 -6.81 -20.81 -12.37
CA ASN A 5 -6.73 -19.36 -12.24
C ASN A 5 -7.53 -18.93 -11.01
N ASN A 6 -6.90 -18.98 -9.84
CA ASN A 6 -7.46 -18.40 -8.61
C ASN A 6 -7.25 -16.87 -8.61
N VAL A 7 -7.98 -16.17 -9.47
CA VAL A 7 -8.15 -14.73 -9.36
C VAL A 7 -9.27 -14.48 -8.36
N GLN A 8 -8.87 -14.27 -7.12
CA GLN A 8 -9.69 -13.70 -6.08
C GLN A 8 -10.05 -12.25 -6.46
N THR A 9 -11.05 -12.09 -7.33
CA THR A 9 -11.74 -10.82 -7.59
C THR A 9 -12.55 -10.46 -6.36
N PHE A 10 -11.88 -9.96 -5.33
CA PHE A 10 -12.56 -9.66 -4.07
C PHE A 10 -13.40 -8.39 -4.11
N PHE A 11 -13.15 -7.44 -5.02
CA PHE A 11 -13.95 -6.22 -5.10
C PHE A 11 -13.93 -5.62 -6.53
N ASP A 12 -15.04 -5.74 -7.26
CA ASP A 12 -15.32 -4.94 -8.45
C ASP A 12 -16.68 -4.23 -8.27
N PRO A 13 -16.70 -2.97 -7.80
CA PRO A 13 -17.93 -2.25 -7.45
C PRO A 13 -18.74 -1.78 -8.67
N TYR A 14 -18.26 -1.99 -9.90
CA TYR A 14 -18.94 -1.52 -11.11
C TYR A 14 -19.79 -2.58 -11.81
N ALA A 15 -19.78 -3.84 -11.37
CA ALA A 15 -20.51 -4.92 -12.03
C ALA A 15 -22.02 -4.98 -11.70
N ALA A 16 -22.49 -4.27 -10.66
CA ALA A 16 -23.85 -4.41 -10.14
C ALA A 16 -24.88 -3.39 -10.68
N SER A 17 -24.47 -2.39 -11.48
CA SER A 17 -25.34 -1.28 -11.88
C SER A 17 -26.24 -1.54 -13.10
N SER A 18 -26.17 -2.72 -13.73
CA SER A 18 -26.86 -2.96 -15.01
C SER A 18 -28.13 -3.83 -14.93
N ALA A 19 -28.63 -4.18 -13.74
CA ALA A 19 -29.68 -5.20 -13.59
C ALA A 19 -31.07 -4.72 -13.11
N THR A 20 -31.28 -3.43 -12.80
CA THR A 20 -32.52 -3.01 -12.07
C THR A 20 -33.45 -2.04 -12.83
N ASP A 21 -33.16 -1.69 -14.09
CA ASP A 21 -33.92 -0.66 -14.83
C ASP A 21 -35.31 -1.06 -15.39
N LYS A 22 -35.98 -2.11 -14.89
CA LYS A 22 -37.24 -2.58 -15.52
C LYS A 22 -38.46 -2.82 -14.64
N ALA A 23 -38.46 -2.40 -13.37
CA ALA A 23 -39.56 -2.79 -12.47
C ALA A 23 -40.17 -1.70 -11.57
N THR A 24 -40.15 -0.41 -11.91
CA THR A 24 -40.87 0.60 -11.09
C THR A 24 -41.35 1.80 -11.92
N GLN A 25 -42.28 1.56 -12.84
CA GLN A 25 -43.05 2.63 -13.48
C GLN A 25 -44.55 2.41 -13.24
N ALA A 26 -45.00 2.56 -11.99
CA ALA A 26 -46.40 2.80 -11.67
C ALA A 26 -46.56 3.33 -10.22
N ARG A 27 -47.09 4.56 -10.12
CA ARG A 27 -47.60 5.31 -8.94
C ARG A 27 -46.63 6.37 -8.38
N ALA A 28 -46.78 7.63 -8.83
CA ALA A 28 -47.64 8.68 -8.23
C ALA A 28 -46.96 9.26 -6.97
N ALA A 29 -46.19 10.36 -7.08
CA ALA A 29 -46.59 11.77 -7.17
C ALA A 29 -47.01 12.37 -5.81
N ASP A 30 -46.20 13.36 -5.40
CA ASP A 30 -46.49 14.49 -4.49
C ASP A 30 -46.36 14.31 -2.96
N ALA A 31 -45.19 14.69 -2.43
CA ALA A 31 -45.01 15.71 -1.36
C ALA A 31 -43.53 15.71 -0.90
N ALA A 32 -42.86 16.85 -1.10
CA ALA A 32 -41.43 17.02 -0.83
C ALA A 32 -41.10 17.02 0.68
N ALA A 33 -40.24 16.08 1.09
CA ALA A 33 -39.41 16.07 2.31
C ALA A 33 -38.05 15.45 1.92
N PRO A 34 -36.94 15.77 2.63
CA PRO A 34 -35.62 15.93 2.03
C PRO A 34 -35.18 14.67 1.29
N GLN A 35 -34.67 14.87 0.08
CA GLN A 35 -33.99 13.84 -0.68
C GLN A 35 -32.75 13.42 0.12
N THR A 36 -32.88 12.41 0.96
CA THR A 36 -31.76 11.55 1.30
C THR A 36 -31.46 10.79 0.02
N GLU A 37 -30.66 11.42 -0.84
CA GLU A 37 -29.99 10.78 -1.95
C GLU A 37 -29.25 9.56 -1.37
N GLY A 38 -29.84 8.38 -1.60
CA GLY A 38 -29.30 7.10 -1.17
C GLY A 38 -28.03 6.80 -1.94
N GLY A 39 -26.94 7.47 -1.57
CA GLY A 39 -25.59 7.08 -1.95
C GLY A 39 -25.11 6.02 -0.97
N ASP A 40 -24.69 4.87 -1.49
CA ASP A 40 -23.91 3.92 -0.71
C ASP A 40 -22.71 4.65 -0.13
N THR A 41 -22.69 4.79 1.21
CA THR A 41 -21.59 5.46 1.90
C THR A 41 -20.47 4.46 2.09
N VAL A 42 -19.40 4.58 1.29
CA VAL A 42 -18.19 3.77 1.46
C VAL A 42 -17.38 4.33 2.63
N SER A 43 -17.31 3.58 3.72
CA SER A 43 -16.46 3.90 4.87
C SER A 43 -15.13 3.15 4.76
N VAL A 44 -14.03 3.88 4.55
CA VAL A 44 -12.68 3.31 4.57
C VAL A 44 -12.21 3.28 6.02
N SER A 45 -11.75 2.10 6.49
CA SER A 45 -11.21 1.98 7.83
C SER A 45 -9.90 2.77 7.98
N GLN A 46 -9.64 3.27 9.20
CA GLN A 46 -8.42 4.01 9.50
C GLN A 46 -7.15 3.19 9.22
N ASP A 47 -7.19 1.88 9.47
CA ASP A 47 -6.09 0.97 9.19
C ASP A 47 -5.81 0.82 7.68
N ALA A 48 -6.86 0.80 6.86
CA ALA A 48 -6.69 0.72 5.40
C ALA A 48 -6.05 1.99 4.82
N LEU A 49 -6.37 3.16 5.39
CA LEU A 49 -5.70 4.42 5.02
C LEU A 49 -4.22 4.39 5.40
N LEU A 50 -3.91 3.98 6.64
CA LEU A 50 -2.54 3.89 7.13
C LEU A 50 -1.68 2.93 6.28
N LEU A 51 -2.23 1.77 5.93
CA LEU A 51 -1.54 0.79 5.09
C LEU A 51 -1.30 1.34 3.67
N THR A 52 -2.28 2.03 3.10
CA THR A 52 -2.17 2.64 1.78
C THR A 52 -1.10 3.74 1.76
N GLU A 53 -1.05 4.56 2.80
CA GLU A 53 -0.03 5.60 2.97
C GLU A 53 1.37 5.01 3.18
N ALA A 54 1.50 3.98 4.01
CA ALA A 54 2.76 3.27 4.23
C ALA A 54 3.27 2.65 2.92
N ARG A 55 2.39 2.00 2.15
CA ARG A 55 2.74 1.43 0.83
C ARG A 55 3.17 2.52 -0.15
N ARG A 56 2.44 3.64 -0.20
CA ARG A 56 2.77 4.78 -1.07
C ARG A 56 4.12 5.37 -0.71
N THR A 57 4.39 5.53 0.58
CA THR A 57 5.67 6.04 1.08
C THR A 57 6.82 5.10 0.75
N ALA A 58 6.62 3.78 0.93
CA ALA A 58 7.61 2.79 0.56
C ALA A 58 7.93 2.81 -0.95
N GLN A 59 6.91 2.97 -1.80
CA GLN A 59 7.08 3.04 -3.26
C GLN A 59 7.74 4.34 -3.74
N ASN A 60 7.50 5.45 -3.05
CA ASN A 60 8.08 6.76 -3.41
C ASN A 60 9.42 7.03 -2.75
N THR A 61 9.88 6.13 -1.87
CA THR A 61 11.20 6.26 -1.25
C THR A 61 12.27 6.01 -2.31
N PRO A 62 13.22 6.93 -2.52
CA PRO A 62 14.29 6.73 -3.47
C PRO A 62 15.12 5.50 -3.12
N ASP A 63 15.42 4.67 -4.12
CA ASP A 63 16.31 3.50 -3.95
C ASP A 63 17.68 3.88 -3.39
N VAL A 64 18.16 5.08 -3.75
CA VAL A 64 19.45 5.61 -3.31
C VAL A 64 19.26 6.91 -2.54
N ARG A 65 19.75 6.93 -1.30
CA ARG A 65 19.87 8.15 -0.49
C ARG A 65 21.13 8.92 -0.88
N ALA A 66 21.02 9.74 -1.92
CA ALA A 66 22.14 10.47 -2.52
C ALA A 66 22.95 11.29 -1.49
N ASP A 67 22.28 11.99 -0.58
CA ASP A 67 22.94 12.82 0.44
C ASP A 67 23.85 11.99 1.35
N LYS A 68 23.34 10.85 1.83
CA LYS A 68 24.12 9.92 2.67
C LYS A 68 25.33 9.37 1.93
N VAL A 69 25.17 9.06 0.64
CA VAL A 69 26.28 8.57 -0.20
C VAL A 69 27.34 9.67 -0.39
N ALA A 70 26.92 10.92 -0.61
CA ALA A 70 27.84 12.03 -0.77
C ALA A 70 28.67 12.27 0.50
N THR A 71 28.04 12.29 1.68
CA THR A 71 28.74 12.44 2.96
C THR A 71 29.75 11.31 3.19
N LEU A 72 29.34 10.05 3.01
CA LEU A 72 30.23 8.90 3.19
C LEU A 72 31.40 8.91 2.20
N ARG A 73 31.18 9.31 0.94
CA ARG A 73 32.25 9.45 -0.06
C ARG A 73 33.29 10.48 0.37
N GLN A 74 32.83 11.60 0.93
CA GLN A 74 33.73 12.64 1.43
C GLN A 74 34.52 12.15 2.64
N GLU A 75 33.89 11.52 3.64
CA GLU A 75 34.58 10.95 4.81
C GLU A 75 35.65 9.92 4.41
N VAL A 76 35.37 9.11 3.38
CA VAL A 76 36.34 8.14 2.85
C VAL A 76 37.50 8.86 2.13
N ALA A 77 37.22 9.89 1.33
CA ALA A 77 38.25 10.66 0.63
C ALA A 77 39.16 11.43 1.62
N ASP A 78 38.57 11.98 2.68
CA ASP A 78 39.27 12.72 3.73
C ASP A 78 39.99 11.77 4.73
N GLY A 79 39.78 10.45 4.59
CA GLY A 79 40.37 9.43 5.45
C GLY A 79 39.80 9.39 6.88
N THR A 80 38.71 10.09 7.13
CA THR A 80 38.05 10.20 8.44
C THR A 80 36.96 9.15 8.67
N TYR A 81 36.65 8.33 7.65
CA TYR A 81 35.70 7.25 7.78
C TYR A 81 36.17 6.17 8.77
N ALA A 82 35.50 6.10 9.92
CA ALA A 82 35.79 5.13 10.96
C ALA A 82 34.99 3.84 10.77
N VAL A 83 35.69 2.71 10.68
CA VAL A 83 35.08 1.38 10.57
C VAL A 83 34.66 0.89 11.96
N ASP A 84 33.34 0.73 12.17
CA ASP A 84 32.78 0.17 13.41
C ASP A 84 32.50 -1.33 13.25
N SER A 85 33.39 -2.15 13.82
CA SER A 85 33.28 -3.61 13.78
C SER A 85 31.98 -4.16 14.39
N ARG A 86 31.42 -3.48 15.41
CA ARG A 86 30.16 -3.92 16.03
C ARG A 86 28.99 -3.71 15.09
N ARG A 87 28.95 -2.56 14.41
CA ARG A 87 27.94 -2.29 13.37
C ARG A 87 28.01 -3.29 12.23
N ILE A 88 29.21 -3.64 11.78
CA ILE A 88 29.39 -4.65 10.73
C ILE A 88 28.84 -6.00 11.18
N ALA A 89 29.21 -6.47 12.36
CA ALA A 89 28.71 -7.75 12.89
C ALA A 89 27.18 -7.74 13.05
N GLN A 90 26.62 -6.65 13.56
CA GLN A 90 25.16 -6.50 13.69
C GLN A 90 24.45 -6.53 12.33
N SER A 91 25.00 -5.84 11.33
CA SER A 91 24.47 -5.89 9.96
C SER A 91 24.55 -7.29 9.38
N LEU A 92 25.67 -8.01 9.56
CA LEU A 92 25.83 -9.37 9.07
C LEU A 92 24.78 -10.32 9.66
N ILE A 93 24.54 -10.26 10.97
CA ILE A 93 23.50 -11.07 11.65
C ILE A 93 22.10 -10.73 11.11
N ARG A 94 21.83 -9.45 10.82
CA ARG A 94 20.52 -9.02 10.32
C ARG A 94 20.25 -9.47 8.89
N GLU A 95 21.25 -9.36 8.01
CA GLU A 95 21.09 -9.69 6.58
C GLU A 95 21.18 -11.20 6.33
N GLU A 96 21.94 -11.95 7.15
CA GLU A 96 22.19 -13.38 6.97
C GLU A 96 21.70 -14.24 8.16
N PRO A 97 20.38 -14.32 8.41
CA PRO A 97 19.84 -15.10 9.52
C PRO A 97 20.13 -16.61 9.39
N GLY A 98 20.41 -17.11 8.18
CA GLY A 98 20.72 -18.51 7.89
C GLY A 98 22.17 -18.92 8.16
N LEU A 99 23.12 -17.97 8.26
CA LEU A 99 24.53 -18.30 8.53
C LEU A 99 24.77 -18.91 9.92
N PHE A 100 23.84 -18.73 10.85
CA PHE A 100 24.01 -19.07 12.26
C PHE A 100 23.02 -20.14 12.75
N GLN A 101 22.21 -20.71 11.86
CA GLN A 101 21.34 -21.84 12.18
C GLN A 101 22.11 -23.14 11.92
N LEU A 102 22.51 -23.82 13.01
CA LEU A 102 23.16 -25.14 13.03
C LEU A 102 22.13 -26.27 12.99
#